data_AF-A0A3D2M6V2-F1
#
_entry.id   AF-A0A3D2M6V2-F1
#
_cell.length_a   1.000
_cell.length_b   1.000
_cell.length_c   1.000
_cell.angle_alpha   90.00
_cell.angle_beta   90.00
_cell.angle_gamma   90.00
#
_symmetry.space_group_name_H-M   'P 1'
#
loop_
_entity.id
_entity.type
_entity.pdbx_description
1 polymer ?
#
loop_
_entity_poly.entity_id
_entity_poly.type
_entity_poly.pdbx_seq_one_letter_code
_entity_poly.pdbx_strand_id
1 'polypeptide(L)'
;METLYLIFLLLLAVGASRVLANVVPLPLPILQIIMGSALALPPFGMGVELRPEIFMLLFIPPLLFYDGWKIPKREFTEHGAEMT
;
A
#
# COMPACT_ATOMS: atom_id res chain seq x y z
N MET A 1 -21.93 1.33 -14.93
CA MET A 1 -21.90 2.72 -14.39
C MET A 1 -21.44 2.75 -12.94
N GLU A 2 -21.92 1.84 -12.09
CA GLU A 2 -21.54 1.75 -10.67
C GLU A 2 -20.04 1.49 -10.42
N THR A 3 -19.41 0.60 -11.20
CA THR A 3 -17.95 0.36 -11.12
C THR A 3 -17.12 1.60 -11.43
N LEU A 4 -17.57 2.43 -12.37
CA LEU A 4 -16.88 3.68 -12.70
C LEU A 4 -16.94 4.65 -11.53
N TYR A 5 -18.11 4.80 -10.90
CA TYR A 5 -18.28 5.61 -9.70
C TYR A 5 -17.36 5.14 -8.57
N LEU A 6 -17.29 3.83 -8.32
CA LEU A 6 -16.38 3.25 -7.33
C LEU A 6 -14.91 3.55 -7.65
N ILE A 7 -14.48 3.35 -8.90
CA ILE A 7 -13.10 3.64 -9.32
C ILE A 7 -12.79 5.12 -9.11
N PHE A 8 -13.68 6.03 -9.50
CA PHE A 8 -13.50 7.47 -9.29
C PHE A 8 -13.44 7.84 -7.81
N LEU A 9 -14.33 7.28 -6.99
CA LEU A 9 -14.36 7.51 -5.55
C LEU A 9 -13.07 7.02 -4.88
N LEU A 10 -12.60 5.82 -5.24
CA LEU A 10 -11.35 5.26 -4.72
C LEU A 10 -10.13 6.07 -5.19
N LEU A 11 -10.09 6.50 -6.46
CA LEU A 11 -9.03 7.38 -6.96
C LEU A 11 -9.00 8.72 -6.22
N LEU A 12 -10.16 9.32 -5.97
CA LEU A 12 -10.27 10.56 -5.21
C LEU A 12 -9.81 10.36 -3.76
N ALA A 13 -10.24 9.27 -3.13
CA ALA A 13 -9.83 8.92 -1.76
C ALA A 13 -8.31 8.71 -1.68
N VAL A 14 -7.70 7.99 -2.63
CA VAL A 14 -6.24 7.79 -2.69
C VAL A 14 -5.52 9.12 -2.93
N GLY A 15 -6.02 9.98 -3.82
CA GLY A 15 -5.46 11.32 -4.04
C GLY A 15 -5.54 12.20 -2.78
N ALA A 16 -6.69 12.24 -2.12
CA ALA A 16 -6.91 12.99 -0.88
C ALA A 16 -6.05 12.44 0.28
N SER A 17 -5.84 11.13 0.35
CA SER A 17 -4.98 10.48 1.35
C SER A 17 -3.58 11.07 1.36
N ARG A 18 -3.06 11.39 0.16
CA ARG A 18 -1.70 11.87 -0.02
C ARG A 18 -1.54 13.31 0.46
N VAL A 19 -2.59 14.11 0.36
CA VAL A 19 -2.63 15.47 0.94
C VAL A 19 -2.71 15.37 2.46
N LEU A 20 -3.58 14.50 2.98
CA LEU A 20 -3.77 14.29 4.41
C LEU A 20 -2.54 13.69 5.10
N ALA A 21 -1.76 12.87 4.39
CA ALA A 21 -0.48 12.32 4.86
C ALA A 21 0.59 13.38 5.15
N ASN A 22 0.44 14.62 4.65
CA ASN A 22 1.34 15.72 5.03
C ASN A 22 0.99 16.36 6.38
N VAL A 23 -0.23 16.12 6.88
CA VAL A 23 -0.75 16.69 8.13
C VAL A 23 -0.67 15.69 9.27
N VAL A 24 -0.82 14.40 8.96
CA VAL A 24 -0.83 13.30 9.93
C VAL A 24 0.53 12.58 9.92
N PRO A 25 1.16 12.30 11.07
CA PRO A 25 2.46 11.61 11.15
C PRO A 25 2.31 10.09 10.97
N LEU A 26 1.50 9.64 10.02
CA LEU A 26 1.29 8.24 9.68
C LEU A 26 1.84 7.95 8.29
N PRO A 27 2.48 6.79 8.08
CA PRO A 27 2.94 6.41 6.74
C PRO A 27 1.73 6.22 5.82
N LEU A 28 1.87 6.67 4.57
CA LEU A 28 0.80 6.65 3.57
C LEU A 28 0.07 5.29 3.46
N PRO A 29 0.75 4.12 3.50
CA PRO A 29 0.08 2.83 3.44
C PRO A 29 -0.91 2.60 4.59
N ILE A 30 -0.56 2.99 5.82
CA ILE A 30 -1.44 2.83 6.99
C ILE A 30 -2.67 3.73 6.85
N LEU A 31 -2.46 4.99 6.44
CA LEU A 31 -3.56 5.93 6.22
C LEU A 31 -4.54 5.44 5.15
N GLN A 32 -4.03 4.84 4.08
CA GLN A 32 -4.86 4.27 3.00
C GLN A 32 -5.65 3.04 3.46
N ILE A 33 -5.07 2.16 4.29
CA ILE A 33 -5.79 1.02 4.87
C ILE A 33 -6.94 1.53 5.75
N ILE A 34 -6.68 2.50 6.64
CA ILE A 34 -7.71 3.07 7.52
C ILE A 34 -8.86 3.68 6.71
N MET A 35 -8.54 4.49 5.70
CA MET A 35 -9.56 5.09 4.86
C MET A 35 -10.32 4.05 4.04
N GLY A 36 -9.63 3.07 3.45
CA GLY A 36 -10.26 1.98 2.71
C GLY A 36 -11.21 1.16 3.60
N SER A 37 -10.80 0.82 4.82
CA SER A 37 -11.65 0.14 5.81
C SER A 37 -12.84 0.98 6.23
N ALA A 38 -12.68 2.30 6.41
CA ALA A 38 -13.78 3.21 6.73
C ALA A 38 -14.81 3.29 5.57
N LEU A 39 -14.32 3.31 4.34
CA LEU A 39 -15.14 3.30 3.13
C LEU A 39 -15.83 1.94 2.90
N ALA A 40 -15.29 0.84 3.39
CA ALA A 40 -15.92 -0.48 3.32
C ALA A 40 -17.03 -0.70 4.36
N LEU A 41 -17.26 0.25 5.28
CA LEU A 41 -18.31 0.12 6.29
C LEU A 41 -19.71 0.04 5.65
N PRO A 42 -20.68 -0.63 6.30
CA PRO A 42 -22.04 -0.83 5.80
C PRO A 42 -22.75 0.41 5.22
N PRO A 43 -22.64 1.62 5.81
CA PRO A 43 -23.29 2.82 5.26
C PRO A 43 -22.79 3.23 3.87
N PHE A 44 -21.62 2.77 3.44
CA PHE A 44 -21.01 3.12 2.16
C PHE A 44 -21.14 2.02 1.11
N GLY A 45 -21.50 0.79 1.50
CA GLY A 45 -21.77 -0.32 0.59
C GLY A 45 -20.58 -0.74 -0.31
N MET A 46 -19.36 -0.27 -0.05
CA MET A 46 -18.15 -0.63 -0.82
C MET A 46 -17.56 -1.95 -0.35
N GLY A 47 -18.34 -3.01 -0.43
CA GLY A 47 -17.89 -4.37 -0.18
C GLY A 47 -16.99 -4.85 -1.32
N VAL A 48 -15.71 -4.46 -1.31
CA VAL A 48 -14.70 -5.05 -2.18
C VAL A 48 -13.98 -6.12 -1.38
N GLU A 49 -14.18 -7.38 -1.75
CA GLU A 49 -13.44 -8.49 -1.16
C GLU A 49 -11.96 -8.40 -1.57
N LEU A 50 -11.10 -8.17 -0.58
CA LEU A 50 -9.66 -8.22 -0.78
C LEU A 50 -9.24 -9.69 -0.91
N ARG A 51 -8.88 -10.13 -2.11
CA ARG A 51 -8.30 -11.48 -2.35
C ARG A 51 -6.80 -11.44 -2.05
N PRO A 52 -6.33 -12.01 -0.92
CA PRO A 52 -4.93 -11.90 -0.52
C PRO A 52 -3.97 -12.51 -1.53
N GLU A 53 -4.39 -13.56 -2.25
CA GLU A 53 -3.59 -14.24 -3.27
C GLU A 53 -3.24 -13.28 -4.41
N ILE A 54 -4.25 -12.54 -4.90
CA ILE A 54 -4.07 -11.56 -5.98
C ILE A 54 -3.25 -10.36 -5.49
N PHE A 55 -3.52 -9.87 -4.28
CA PHE A 55 -2.75 -8.77 -3.69
C PHE A 55 -1.28 -9.15 -3.53
N MET A 56 -0.99 -10.32 -2.95
CA MET A 56 0.38 -10.78 -2.74
C MET A 56 1.11 -10.91 -4.08
N LEU A 57 0.49 -11.52 -5.09
CA LEU A 57 1.10 -11.67 -6.42
C LEU A 57 1.36 -10.34 -7.14
N LEU A 58 0.48 -9.34 -6.99
CA LEU A 58 0.62 -8.04 -7.63
C LEU A 58 1.60 -7.11 -6.90
N PHE A 59 1.63 -7.11 -5.57
CA PHE A 59 2.37 -6.13 -4.80
C PHE A 59 3.69 -6.67 -4.24
N ILE A 60 3.74 -7.92 -3.76
CA ILE A 60 4.92 -8.44 -3.07
C ILE A 60 6.13 -8.57 -4.02
N PRO A 61 6.04 -9.18 -5.22
CA PRO A 61 7.19 -9.30 -6.11
C PRO A 61 7.79 -7.95 -6.55
N PRO A 62 7.00 -6.94 -7.00
CA PRO A 62 7.56 -5.63 -7.34
C PRO A 62 8.15 -4.89 -6.14
N LEU A 63 7.52 -4.97 -4.96
CA LEU A 63 8.05 -4.38 -3.73
C LEU A 63 9.37 -5.02 -3.32
N LEU A 64 9.45 -6.35 -3.30
CA LEU A 64 10.68 -7.08 -3.01
C LEU A 64 11.79 -6.80 -4.01
N PHE A 65 11.46 -6.63 -5.30
CA PHE A 65 12.44 -6.25 -6.31
C PHE A 65 12.97 -4.83 -6.08
N TYR A 66 12.09 -3.89 -5.77
CA TYR A 66 12.48 -2.53 -5.43
C TYR A 66 13.34 -2.48 -4.16
N ASP A 67 12.94 -3.19 -3.11
CA ASP A 67 13.69 -3.29 -1.86
C ASP A 67 15.05 -3.97 -2.06
N GLY A 68 15.08 -5.09 -2.81
CA GLY A 68 16.31 -5.81 -3.15
C GLY A 68 17.30 -4.98 -3.97
N TRP A 69 16.80 -4.08 -4.83
CA TRP A 69 17.66 -3.15 -5.57
C TRP A 69 18.24 -2.04 -4.67
N LYS A 70 17.50 -1.62 -3.64
CA LYS A 70 17.89 -0.52 -2.74
C LYS A 70 18.91 -0.93 -1.67
N ILE A 71 19.16 -2.23 -1.50
CA ILE A 71 20.17 -2.75 -0.57
C ILE A 71 21.57 -2.33 -1.06
N PRO A 72 22.33 -1.54 -0.27
CA PRO A 72 23.69 -1.17 -0.62
C PRO A 72 24.60 -2.41 -0.61
N LYS A 73 25.00 -2.88 -1.79
CA LYS A 73 25.86 -4.07 -1.96
C LYS A 73 27.19 -3.99 -1.19
N ARG A 74 27.66 -2.79 -0.84
CA ARG A 74 28.88 -2.58 -0.05
C ARG A 74 28.73 -2.99 1.42
N GLU A 75 27.65 -2.59 2.10
CA GLU A 75 27.42 -2.94 3.51
C GLU A 75 27.18 -4.44 3.70
N PHE A 76 26.53 -5.08 2.72
CA PHE A 76 26.29 -6.53 2.74
C PHE A 76 27.60 -7.35 2.72
N THR A 77 28.65 -6.82 2.08
CA THR A 77 29.94 -7.52 1.97
C THR A 77 30.83 -7.26 3.19
N GLU A 78 30.68 -6.11 3.85
CA GLU A 78 31.51 -5.69 5.00
C GLU A 78 30.99 -6.25 6.33
N HIS A 79 29.67 -6.46 6.49
CA HIS A 79 29.08 -7.07 7.70
C HIS A 79 28.61 -8.52 7.51
N GLY A 80 28.51 -9.02 6.26
CA GLY A 80 28.17 -10.42 5.99
C GLY A 80 29.20 -11.42 6.54
N ALA A 81 30.44 -10.98 6.73
CA ALA A 81 31.50 -11.77 7.35
C ALA A 81 31.37 -11.90 8.87
N GLU A 82 30.58 -11.07 9.54
CA GLU A 82 30.36 -11.11 10.99
C GLU A 82 29.19 -12.03 11.39
N MET A 83 28.43 -12.53 10.41
CA MET A 83 27.26 -13.42 10.61
C MET A 83 27.59 -14.90 10.40
N THR A 84 28.83 -15.25 10.06
CA THR A 84 29.34 -16.64 10.01
C THR A 84 30.15 -16.92 11.27
#